data_AF-U3A0N0-F1
#
_entry.id   AF-U3A0N0-F1
#
_cell.length_a   1.000
_cell.length_b   1.000
_cell.length_c   1.000
_cell.angle_alpha   90.00
_cell.angle_beta   90.00
_cell.angle_gamma   90.00
#
_symmetry.space_group_name_H-M   'P 1'
#
loop_
_entity.id
_entity.type
_entity.pdbx_description
1 polymer ?
#
loop_
_entity_poly.entity_id
_entity_poly.type
_entity_poly.pdbx_seq_one_letter_code
_entity_poly.pdbx_strand_id
1 'polypeptide(L)'
;MQAEVKWIEEFKFLGQSQSGHSVVMDGNGGATAPSPMEMVLMAAGGCSSVDVVDGLKEAGQQVTACTAKLTTQRRETAPRIFTQVNIHFVVSGHELDADVVAQVAANSLEKYCSVCLMLGQGVEMTHSWEIV
;
A
#
# COMPACT_ATOMS: atom_id res chain seq x y z
N MET A 1 -11.88 -2.39 -15.12
CA MET A 1 -11.74 -3.23 -13.92
C MET A 1 -13.12 -3.57 -13.41
N GLN A 2 -13.37 -4.83 -13.03
CA GLN A 2 -14.59 -5.27 -12.36
C GLN A 2 -14.22 -6.10 -11.12
N ALA A 3 -15.05 -6.04 -10.09
CA ALA A 3 -14.91 -6.86 -8.90
C ALA A 3 -16.29 -7.12 -8.31
N GLU A 4 -16.45 -8.27 -7.64
CA GLU A 4 -17.65 -8.63 -6.92
C GLU A 4 -17.30 -8.81 -5.45
N VAL A 5 -18.17 -8.35 -4.55
CA VAL A 5 -18.04 -8.58 -3.10
C VAL A 5 -19.31 -9.28 -2.63
N LYS A 6 -19.17 -10.51 -2.17
CA LYS A 6 -20.25 -11.35 -1.70
C LYS A 6 -20.22 -11.48 -0.19
N TRP A 7 -21.35 -11.21 0.46
CA TRP A 7 -21.53 -11.56 1.86
C TRP A 7 -21.58 -13.09 2.02
N ILE A 8 -20.81 -13.63 2.98
CA ILE A 8 -20.76 -15.06 3.25
C ILE A 8 -21.57 -15.38 4.50
N GLU A 9 -21.12 -14.86 5.64
CA GLU A 9 -21.68 -15.06 6.96
C GLU A 9 -21.21 -13.93 7.88
N GLU A 10 -21.95 -13.67 8.96
CA GLU A 10 -21.59 -12.63 9.95
C GLU A 10 -21.19 -11.29 9.26
N PHE A 11 -20.00 -10.78 9.54
CA PHE A 11 -19.40 -9.64 8.84
C PHE A 11 -18.26 -10.05 7.90
N LYS A 12 -18.25 -11.29 7.42
CA LYS A 12 -17.27 -11.80 6.46
C LYS A 12 -17.76 -11.65 5.03
N PHE A 13 -16.85 -11.21 4.17
CA PHE A 13 -17.12 -10.96 2.76
C PHE A 13 -16.03 -11.59 1.89
N LEU A 14 -16.43 -12.24 0.79
CA LEU A 14 -15.53 -12.70 -0.26
C LEU A 14 -15.44 -11.63 -1.35
N GLY A 15 -14.27 -11.04 -1.55
CA GLY A 15 -13.99 -10.19 -2.71
C GLY A 15 -13.38 -11.02 -3.83
N GLN A 16 -13.96 -10.97 -5.02
CA GLN A 16 -13.43 -11.61 -6.22
C GLN A 16 -13.00 -10.55 -7.25
N SER A 17 -11.74 -10.63 -7.67
CA SER A 17 -11.13 -9.75 -8.66
C SER A 17 -11.41 -10.20 -10.09
N GLN A 18 -11.36 -9.27 -11.05
CA GLN A 18 -11.42 -9.59 -12.49
C GLN A 18 -10.34 -10.59 -12.93
N SER A 19 -9.19 -10.60 -12.25
CA SER A 19 -8.09 -11.55 -12.50
C SER A 19 -8.39 -12.98 -12.01
N GLY A 20 -9.54 -13.24 -11.40
CA GLY A 20 -9.95 -14.57 -10.94
C GLY A 20 -9.45 -14.96 -9.54
N HIS A 21 -8.79 -14.04 -8.84
CA HIS A 21 -8.34 -14.25 -7.45
C HIS A 21 -9.37 -13.74 -6.45
N SER A 22 -9.44 -14.40 -5.29
CA SER A 22 -10.36 -14.04 -4.21
C SER A 22 -9.63 -13.74 -2.91
N VAL A 23 -10.20 -12.83 -2.13
CA VAL A 23 -9.74 -12.49 -0.77
C VAL A 23 -10.93 -12.47 0.18
N VAL A 24 -10.71 -12.80 1.45
CA VAL A 24 -11.72 -12.67 2.49
C VAL A 24 -11.46 -11.40 3.28
N MET A 25 -12.52 -10.67 3.61
CA MET A 25 -12.49 -9.49 4.47
C MET A 25 -13.39 -9.69 5.69
N ASP A 26 -12.94 -9.21 6.85
CA ASP A 26 -13.71 -9.28 8.11
C ASP A 26 -14.07 -7.87 8.61
N GLY A 27 -15.37 -7.57 8.60
CA GLY A 27 -15.92 -6.31 9.10
C GLY A 27 -15.87 -6.16 10.62
N ASN A 28 -15.58 -7.21 11.39
CA ASN A 28 -15.43 -7.17 12.85
C ASN A 28 -14.05 -6.65 13.28
N GLY A 29 -13.55 -5.61 12.61
CA GLY A 29 -12.24 -5.02 12.90
C GLY A 29 -11.04 -5.91 12.54
N GLY A 30 -11.22 -6.90 11.66
CA GLY A 30 -10.13 -7.72 11.16
C GLY A 30 -9.83 -8.98 11.98
N ALA A 31 -10.78 -9.49 12.77
CA ALA A 31 -10.55 -10.57 13.74
C ALA A 31 -10.10 -11.90 13.10
N THR A 32 -10.64 -12.26 11.93
CA THR A 32 -10.39 -13.55 11.26
C THR A 32 -9.83 -13.43 9.83
N ALA A 33 -9.85 -12.22 9.27
CA ALA A 33 -9.25 -11.84 8.00
C ALA A 33 -9.04 -10.32 8.02
N PRO A 34 -8.22 -9.70 7.15
CA PRO A 34 -8.05 -8.25 7.17
C PRO A 34 -9.38 -7.52 6.97
N SER A 35 -9.59 -6.44 7.71
CA SER A 35 -10.73 -5.56 7.51
C SER A 35 -10.63 -4.84 6.16
N PRO A 36 -11.75 -4.35 5.60
CA PRO A 36 -11.72 -3.57 4.36
C PRO A 36 -10.76 -2.37 4.42
N MET A 37 -10.61 -1.74 5.60
CA MET A 37 -9.68 -0.61 5.77
C MET A 37 -8.22 -1.05 5.77
N GLU A 38 -7.90 -2.21 6.37
CA GLU A 38 -6.55 -2.80 6.26
C GLU A 38 -6.24 -3.21 4.83
N MET A 39 -7.23 -3.72 4.08
CA MET A 39 -7.05 -4.01 2.65
C MET A 39 -6.71 -2.75 1.84
N VAL A 40 -7.36 -1.62 2.09
CA VAL A 40 -7.03 -0.33 1.44
C VAL A 40 -5.59 0.08 1.78
N LEU A 41 -5.18 -0.05 3.05
CA LEU A 41 -3.82 0.28 3.46
C LEU A 41 -2.78 -0.62 2.79
N MET A 42 -3.00 -1.94 2.79
CA MET A 42 -2.13 -2.89 2.09
C MET A 42 -2.09 -2.64 0.59
N ALA A 43 -3.21 -2.26 -0.03
CA ALA A 43 -3.25 -1.92 -1.45
C ALA A 43 -2.40 -0.68 -1.77
N ALA A 44 -2.41 0.35 -0.90
CA ALA A 44 -1.55 1.51 -1.05
C ALA A 44 -0.07 1.13 -0.96
N GLY A 45 0.30 0.34 0.06
CA GLY A 45 1.66 -0.18 0.23
C GLY A 45 2.12 -1.04 -0.93
N GLY A 46 1.26 -1.94 -1.42
CA GLY A 46 1.54 -2.81 -2.55
C GLY A 46 1.71 -2.05 -3.85
N CYS A 47 0.78 -1.15 -4.20
CA CYS A 47 0.87 -0.28 -5.37
C CYS A 47 2.17 0.53 -5.36
N SER A 48 2.48 1.17 -4.23
CA SER A 48 3.67 2.00 -4.14
C SER A 48 4.97 1.17 -4.18
N SER A 49 4.97 -0.04 -3.59
CA SER A 49 6.13 -0.94 -3.65
C SER A 49 6.41 -1.45 -5.06
N VAL A 50 5.38 -1.64 -5.90
CA VAL A 50 5.56 -2.01 -7.31
C VAL A 50 6.38 -0.93 -8.02
N ASP A 51 5.98 0.34 -7.92
CA ASP A 51 6.69 1.45 -8.56
C ASP A 51 8.12 1.61 -8.04
N VAL A 52 8.35 1.45 -6.73
CA VAL A 52 9.70 1.54 -6.14
C VAL A 52 10.60 0.44 -6.69
N VAL A 53 10.15 -0.82 -6.67
CA VAL A 53 10.95 -1.95 -7.17
C VAL A 53 11.22 -1.83 -8.67
N ASP A 54 10.21 -1.43 -9.44
CA ASP A 54 10.35 -1.26 -10.89
C ASP A 54 11.28 -0.10 -11.23
N GLY A 55 11.09 1.07 -10.61
CA GLY A 55 11.95 2.24 -10.80
C GLY A 55 13.41 2.01 -10.40
N LEU A 56 13.67 1.26 -9.32
CA LEU A 56 15.04 0.85 -8.97
C LEU A 56 15.66 -0.04 -10.04
N LYS A 57 14.91 -1.03 -10.55
CA LYS A 57 15.39 -1.93 -11.61
C LYS A 57 15.65 -1.19 -12.92
N GLU A 58 14.76 -0.28 -13.32
CA GLU A 58 14.94 0.56 -14.51
C GLU A 58 16.17 1.46 -14.39
N ALA A 59 16.46 1.97 -13.18
CA ALA A 59 17.68 2.72 -12.88
C ALA A 59 18.95 1.85 -12.77
N GLY A 60 18.86 0.55 -13.05
CA GLY A 60 20.00 -0.39 -13.01
C GLY A 60 20.45 -0.76 -11.59
N GLN A 61 19.65 -0.46 -10.56
CA GLN A 61 19.98 -0.78 -9.18
C GLN A 61 19.78 -2.28 -8.88
N GLN A 62 20.70 -2.88 -8.13
CA GLN A 62 20.65 -4.30 -7.77
C GLN A 62 19.79 -4.53 -6.52
N VAL A 63 18.50 -4.17 -6.59
CA VAL A 63 17.54 -4.38 -5.50
C VAL A 63 17.20 -5.87 -5.33
N THR A 64 17.24 -6.35 -4.09
CA THR A 64 16.95 -7.76 -3.74
C THR A 64 15.70 -7.90 -2.87
N ALA A 65 15.35 -6.86 -2.09
CA ALA A 65 14.11 -6.84 -1.32
C ALA A 65 13.58 -5.41 -1.13
N CYS A 66 12.27 -5.30 -0.97
CA CYS A 66 11.59 -4.06 -0.59
C CYS A 66 10.43 -4.40 0.34
N THR A 67 10.45 -3.88 1.56
CA THR A 67 9.36 -4.02 2.53
C THR A 67 8.76 -2.65 2.83
N ALA A 68 7.49 -2.45 2.52
CA ALA A 68 6.75 -1.25 2.92
C ALA A 68 6.11 -1.46 4.30
N LYS A 69 6.57 -0.71 5.30
CA LYS A 69 5.94 -0.62 6.63
C LYS A 69 4.98 0.57 6.64
N LEU A 70 3.70 0.30 6.89
CA LEU A 70 2.66 1.33 6.84
C LEU A 70 2.17 1.69 8.24
N THR A 71 2.06 2.99 8.50
CA THR A 71 1.46 3.53 9.73
C THR A 71 0.38 4.53 9.37
N THR A 72 -0.70 4.57 10.15
CA THR A 72 -1.86 5.44 9.85
C THR A 72 -2.42 6.12 11.08
N GLN A 73 -3.08 7.25 10.83
CA GLN A 73 -4.01 7.87 11.78
C GLN A 73 -5.40 7.87 11.18
N ARG A 74 -6.42 7.75 12.03
CA ARG A 74 -7.84 7.72 11.64
C ARG A 74 -8.64 8.65 12.54
N ARG A 75 -9.73 9.20 12.02
CA ARG A 75 -10.71 9.91 12.86
C ARG A 75 -11.26 8.99 13.93
N GLU A 76 -11.45 9.52 15.13
CA GLU A 76 -12.07 8.77 16.24
C GLU A 76 -13.56 8.51 16.01
N THR A 77 -14.24 9.44 15.33
CA THR A 77 -15.68 9.41 15.05
C THR A 77 -15.99 8.96 13.63
N ALA A 78 -17.18 8.41 13.43
CA ALA A 78 -17.64 7.98 12.11
C ALA A 78 -17.91 9.19 11.20
N PRO A 79 -17.55 9.13 9.90
CA PRO A 79 -16.79 8.05 9.24
C PRO A 79 -15.29 8.07 9.63
N ARG A 80 -14.79 6.91 10.11
CA ARG A 80 -13.41 6.72 10.60
C ARG A 80 -12.40 6.54 9.46
N ILE A 81 -12.34 7.53 8.57
CA ILE A 81 -11.41 7.58 7.45
C ILE A 81 -9.96 7.75 7.92
N PHE A 82 -9.00 7.40 7.08
CA PHE A 82 -7.60 7.79 7.29
C PHE A 82 -7.48 9.31 7.23
N THR A 83 -6.69 9.87 8.14
CA THR A 83 -6.28 11.29 8.12
C THR A 83 -4.83 11.42 7.69
N GLN A 84 -4.00 10.45 8.06
CA GLN A 84 -2.60 10.37 7.67
C GLN A 84 -2.23 8.91 7.36
N VAL A 85 -1.38 8.72 6.37
CA VAL A 85 -0.72 7.45 6.07
C VAL A 85 0.76 7.75 5.80
N ASN A 86 1.65 7.01 6.45
CA ASN A 86 3.08 7.00 6.14
C ASN A 86 3.47 5.64 5.59
N ILE A 87 4.21 5.63 4.49
CA ILE A 87 4.83 4.43 3.92
C ILE A 87 6.34 4.52 4.12
N HIS A 88 6.88 3.66 4.98
CA HIS A 88 8.31 3.55 5.20
C HIS A 88 8.88 2.35 4.43
N PHE A 89 9.73 2.62 3.44
CA PHE A 89 10.36 1.59 2.60
C PHE A 89 11.68 1.12 3.21
N VAL A 90 11.76 -0.17 3.53
CA VAL A 90 13.01 -0.84 3.88
C VAL A 90 13.51 -1.56 2.64
N VAL A 91 14.58 -1.06 2.02
CA VAL A 91 15.10 -1.56 0.74
C VAL A 91 16.43 -2.25 0.98
N SER A 92 16.61 -3.44 0.41
CA SER A 92 17.90 -4.16 0.44
C SER A 92 18.37 -4.46 -0.97
N GLY A 93 19.69 -4.50 -1.15
CA GLY A 93 20.32 -4.72 -2.44
C GLY A 93 21.84 -4.61 -2.39
N HIS A 94 22.48 -4.61 -3.55
CA HIS A 94 23.93 -4.46 -3.67
C HIS A 94 24.29 -3.06 -4.17
N GLU A 95 25.11 -2.34 -3.41
CA GLU A 95 25.63 -1.00 -3.76
C GLU A 95 24.54 -0.03 -4.24
N LEU A 96 23.41 -0.03 -3.53
CA LEU A 96 22.27 0.82 -3.88
C LEU A 96 22.63 2.30 -3.72
N ASP A 97 22.31 3.09 -4.74
CA ASP A 97 22.45 4.54 -4.71
C ASP A 97 21.30 5.16 -3.89
N ALA A 98 21.67 5.80 -2.79
CA ALA A 98 20.76 6.46 -1.86
C ALA A 98 19.90 7.55 -2.52
N ASP A 99 20.46 8.32 -3.45
CA ASP A 99 19.74 9.41 -4.12
C ASP A 99 18.70 8.83 -5.09
N VAL A 100 19.04 7.73 -5.77
CA VAL A 100 18.09 7.01 -6.63
C VAL A 100 16.96 6.43 -5.79
N VAL A 101 17.26 5.77 -4.66
CA VAL A 101 16.25 5.21 -3.74
C VAL A 101 15.32 6.31 -3.20
N ALA A 102 15.87 7.45 -2.80
CA ALA A 102 15.08 8.60 -2.36
C ALA A 102 14.14 9.10 -3.46
N GLN A 103 14.67 9.24 -4.68
CA GLN A 103 13.93 9.79 -5.80
C GLN A 103 12.79 8.87 -6.27
N VAL A 104 13.01 7.56 -6.34
CA VAL A 104 11.96 6.60 -6.73
C VAL A 104 10.89 6.45 -5.65
N ALA A 105 11.25 6.47 -4.36
CA ALA A 105 10.30 6.46 -3.25
C ALA A 105 9.37 7.68 -3.29
N ALA A 106 9.93 8.88 -3.51
CA ALA A 106 9.15 10.09 -3.67
C ALA A 106 8.24 10.04 -4.92
N ASN A 107 8.81 9.67 -6.07
CA ASN A 107 8.05 9.59 -7.31
C ASN A 107 6.89 8.59 -7.25
N SER A 108 7.06 7.46 -6.55
CA SER A 108 5.99 6.49 -6.35
C SER A 108 4.77 7.13 -5.70
N LEU A 109 4.98 7.89 -4.61
CA LEU A 109 3.87 8.50 -3.87
C LEU A 109 3.26 9.73 -4.58
N GLU A 110 4.11 10.52 -5.25
CA GLU A 110 3.74 11.84 -5.77
C GLU A 110 3.32 11.84 -7.25
N LYS A 111 3.70 10.80 -8.02
CA LYS A 111 3.52 10.80 -9.48
C LYS A 111 2.90 9.54 -10.04
N TYR A 112 3.22 8.36 -9.51
CA TYR A 112 2.91 7.10 -10.19
C TYR A 112 1.84 6.24 -9.51
N CYS A 113 1.92 6.01 -8.20
CA CYS A 113 1.02 5.06 -7.55
C CYS A 113 -0.40 5.62 -7.51
N SER A 114 -1.24 5.08 -8.39
CA SER A 114 -2.63 5.51 -8.55
C SER A 114 -3.43 5.39 -7.26
N VAL A 115 -3.17 4.36 -6.44
CA VAL A 115 -3.83 4.19 -5.14
C VAL A 115 -3.46 5.31 -4.17
N CYS A 116 -2.17 5.63 -4.06
CA CYS A 116 -1.69 6.70 -3.17
C CYS A 116 -2.17 8.07 -3.64
N LEU A 117 -2.18 8.33 -4.95
CA LEU A 117 -2.69 9.57 -5.52
C LEU A 117 -4.21 9.75 -5.30
N MET A 118 -5.00 8.69 -5.40
CA MET A 118 -6.43 8.74 -5.09
C MET A 118 -6.66 9.01 -3.60
N LEU A 119 -5.92 8.33 -2.70
CA LEU A 119 -6.01 8.57 -1.25
C LEU A 119 -5.54 9.98 -0.88
N GLY A 120 -4.48 10.46 -1.53
CA GLY A 120 -3.85 11.77 -1.31
C GLY A 120 -4.74 12.98 -1.58
N GLN A 121 -5.90 12.80 -2.23
CA GLN A 121 -6.89 13.87 -2.39
C GLN A 121 -7.58 14.27 -1.07
N GLY A 122 -7.53 13.41 -0.04
CA GLY A 122 -8.16 13.67 1.25
C GLY A 122 -7.43 13.11 2.47
N VAL A 123 -6.29 12.46 2.26
CA VAL A 123 -5.44 11.86 3.29
C VAL A 123 -4.04 12.46 3.15
N GLU A 124 -3.44 12.86 4.26
CA GLU A 124 -2.03 13.27 4.26
C GLU A 124 -1.14 12.04 4.03
N MET A 125 -0.47 12.00 2.89
CA MET A 125 0.42 10.91 2.50
C MET A 125 1.86 11.34 2.73
N THR A 126 2.62 10.54 3.47
CA THR A 126 4.05 10.75 3.70
C THR A 126 4.83 9.49 3.37
N HIS A 127 6.14 9.64 3.12
CA HIS A 127 7.02 8.51 2.93
C HIS A 127 8.36 8.72 3.64
N SER A 128 9.02 7.62 3.91
CA SER A 128 10.41 7.56 4.37
C SER A 128 11.04 6.28 3.86
N TRP A 129 12.37 6.18 3.94
CA TRP A 129 13.06 5.00 3.46
C TRP A 129 14.37 4.78 4.23
N GLU A 130 14.84 3.53 4.21
CA GLU A 130 16.17 3.13 4.65
C GLU A 130 16.73 2.04 3.73
N ILE A 131 18.06 1.98 3.59
CA ILE A 131 18.77 0.89 2.92
C ILE A 131 19.36 -0.03 4.00
N VAL A 132 19.12 -1.33 3.89
CA VAL A 132 19.58 -2.38 4.83
C VAL A 132 20.40 -3.43 4.11
#